data_AF-A0A179GC49-F1
#
_entry.id   AF-A0A179GC49-F1
#
_cell.length_a   1.000
_cell.length_b   1.000
_cell.length_c   1.000
_cell.angle_alpha   90.00
_cell.angle_beta   90.00
_cell.angle_gamma   90.00
#
_symmetry.space_group_name_H-M   'P 1'
#
loop_
_entity.id
_entity.type
_entity.pdbx_description
1 polymer ?
#
loop_
_entity_poly.entity_id
_entity_poly.type
_entity_poly.pdbx_seq_one_letter_code
_entity_poly.pdbx_strand_id
1 'polypeptide(L)'
;MAVPPAYLESLPYIDTEPSPEALAAARTLISAEQASSSSSEQSSLPPLREPSFSPALTTELSRVASSTPLQPLSLSRYEAQELPPAPAAPSTTTSKSTRRTRRGSASSSSASAAAAAITSSYVNDDLRPVLSNAYVSAAYLAARNQNLALLDRHGANAWLVSNYHLEQSLRAVERDLAGVKRDIDLVNAARQRRQEDVRAEMLMLEESWRKGVGKVLETEVAVEELKAQVREELKNQSAQQHS
;
A
#
# COMPACT_ATOMS: atom_id res chain seq x y z
N MET A 1 -23.47 -2.36 -31.74
CA MET A 1 -22.90 -3.44 -32.59
C MET A 1 -21.92 -4.21 -31.72
N ALA A 2 -22.09 -5.53 -31.57
CA ALA A 2 -21.09 -6.34 -30.88
C ALA A 2 -19.83 -6.34 -31.77
N VAL A 3 -18.75 -5.76 -31.28
CA VAL A 3 -17.45 -5.84 -31.94
C VAL A 3 -17.09 -7.33 -31.96
N PRO A 4 -16.88 -7.96 -33.13
CA PRO A 4 -16.41 -9.34 -33.16
C PRO A 4 -15.12 -9.41 -32.33
N PRO A 5 -14.90 -10.47 -31.54
CA PRO A 5 -13.69 -10.57 -30.75
C PRO A 5 -12.51 -10.34 -31.67
N ALA A 6 -11.76 -9.25 -31.44
CA ALA A 6 -10.51 -9.04 -32.13
C ALA A 6 -9.61 -10.19 -31.70
N TYR A 7 -9.43 -11.17 -32.58
CA TYR A 7 -8.43 -12.21 -32.41
C TYR A 7 -7.09 -11.51 -32.61
N LEU A 8 -6.60 -10.89 -31.54
CA LEU A 8 -5.22 -10.45 -31.43
C LEU A 8 -4.40 -11.74 -31.36
N GLU A 9 -3.90 -12.19 -32.51
CA GLU A 9 -3.04 -13.37 -32.62
C GLU A 9 -1.64 -13.02 -32.10
N SER A 10 -1.52 -12.85 -30.79
CA SER A 10 -0.23 -12.99 -30.12
C SER A 10 -0.08 -14.44 -29.68
N LEU A 11 1.04 -15.07 -30.04
CA LEU A 11 1.29 -16.48 -29.77
C LEU A 11 2.52 -16.63 -28.84
N PRO A 12 2.44 -16.22 -27.55
CA PRO A 12 3.60 -16.21 -26.64
C PRO A 12 4.35 -17.54 -26.49
N TYR A 13 3.70 -18.68 -26.75
CA TYR A 13 4.35 -20.00 -26.64
C TYR A 13 5.06 -20.44 -27.93
N ILE A 14 4.79 -19.78 -29.07
CA ILE A 14 5.40 -20.07 -30.37
C ILE A 14 6.37 -18.95 -30.78
N ASP A 15 5.95 -17.70 -30.57
CA ASP A 15 6.68 -16.51 -30.99
C ASP A 15 8.02 -16.43 -30.26
N THR A 16 9.09 -16.19 -31.01
CA THR A 16 10.40 -15.90 -30.45
C THR A 16 10.36 -14.59 -29.67
N GLU A 17 11.00 -14.55 -28.49
CA GLU A 17 11.08 -13.32 -27.71
C GLU A 17 11.70 -12.18 -28.56
N PRO A 18 11.03 -11.03 -28.68
CA PRO A 18 11.54 -9.92 -29.49
C PRO A 18 12.83 -9.35 -28.87
N SER A 19 13.76 -8.93 -29.73
CA SER A 19 14.99 -8.28 -29.28
C SER A 19 14.68 -6.99 -28.50
N PRO A 20 15.54 -6.57 -27.56
CA PRO A 20 15.31 -5.34 -26.79
C PRO A 20 15.24 -4.10 -27.68
N GLU A 21 15.93 -4.09 -28.82
CA GLU A 21 15.86 -3.02 -29.83
C GLU A 21 14.50 -2.99 -30.53
N ALA A 22 13.95 -4.15 -30.92
CA ALA A 22 12.62 -4.26 -31.50
C ALA A 22 11.53 -3.82 -30.50
N LEU A 23 11.68 -4.15 -29.22
CA LEU A 23 10.79 -3.67 -28.16
C LEU A 23 10.86 -2.15 -27.98
N ALA A 24 12.06 -1.56 -28.04
CA ALA A 24 12.22 -0.11 -27.98
C ALA A 24 11.54 0.58 -29.18
N ALA A 25 11.74 0.05 -30.40
CA ALA A 25 11.08 0.56 -31.61
C ALA A 25 9.54 0.41 -31.56
N ALA A 26 9.02 -0.71 -31.06
CA ALA A 26 7.58 -0.89 -30.88
C ALA A 26 7.01 0.15 -29.89
N ARG A 27 7.72 0.40 -28.77
CA ARG A 27 7.32 1.41 -27.78
C ARG A 27 7.33 2.83 -28.34
N THR A 28 8.31 3.19 -29.19
CA THR A 28 8.33 4.52 -29.81
C THR A 28 7.14 4.71 -30.73
N LEU A 29 6.79 3.70 -31.55
CA LEU A 29 5.59 3.74 -32.41
C LEU A 29 4.29 3.87 -31.60
N ILE A 30 4.15 3.09 -30.53
CA ILE A 30 2.98 3.19 -29.62
C ILE A 30 2.89 4.60 -29.03
N SER A 31 3.99 5.17 -28.58
CA SER A 31 4.00 6.52 -28.00
C SER A 31 3.66 7.61 -29.02
N ALA A 32 4.10 7.45 -30.28
CA ALA A 32 3.75 8.37 -31.36
C ALA A 32 2.26 8.28 -31.73
N GLU A 33 1.69 7.07 -31.74
CA GLU A 33 0.26 6.86 -31.98
C GLU A 33 -0.58 7.41 -30.83
N GLN A 34 -0.14 7.23 -29.57
CA GLN A 34 -0.79 7.83 -28.40
C GLN A 34 -0.73 9.36 -28.43
N ALA A 35 0.36 9.96 -28.92
CA ALA A 35 0.46 11.41 -29.09
C ALA A 35 -0.45 11.93 -30.21
N SER A 36 -0.65 11.14 -31.26
CA SER A 36 -1.53 11.47 -32.40
C SER A 36 -3.01 11.24 -32.04
N SER A 37 -3.27 10.26 -31.18
CA SER A 37 -4.59 9.95 -30.64
C SER A 37 -4.94 10.94 -29.53
N SER A 38 -5.71 11.98 -29.88
CA SER A 38 -6.33 12.88 -28.91
C SER A 38 -7.46 12.15 -28.13
N SER A 39 -7.06 11.27 -27.21
CA SER A 39 -7.98 10.56 -26.32
C SER A 39 -8.60 11.55 -25.32
N SER A 40 -9.62 12.28 -25.77
CA SER A 40 -10.63 12.93 -24.93
C SER A 40 -11.65 11.93 -24.36
N GLU A 41 -11.61 10.67 -24.80
CA GLU A 41 -12.55 9.62 -24.36
C GLU A 41 -12.21 9.04 -22.98
N GLN A 42 -10.93 8.99 -22.59
CA GLN A 42 -10.50 8.41 -21.30
C GLN A 42 -10.78 9.30 -20.08
N SER A 43 -11.16 10.57 -20.27
CA SER A 43 -11.38 11.54 -19.18
C SER A 43 -12.85 11.77 -18.84
N SER A 44 -13.79 11.00 -19.42
CA SER A 44 -15.21 11.06 -19.04
C SER A 44 -15.58 10.10 -17.90
N LEU A 45 -14.60 9.67 -17.09
CA LEU A 45 -14.93 9.06 -15.81
C LEU A 45 -15.70 10.11 -14.98
N PRO A 46 -16.87 9.77 -14.41
CA PRO A 46 -17.52 10.67 -13.48
C PRO A 46 -16.50 11.04 -12.39
N PRO A 47 -16.45 12.31 -11.96
CA PRO A 47 -15.50 12.72 -10.93
C PRO A 47 -15.65 11.78 -9.74
N LEU A 48 -14.53 11.23 -9.28
CA LEU A 48 -14.52 10.33 -8.14
C LEU A 48 -15.23 11.02 -6.97
N ARG A 49 -16.17 10.30 -6.35
CA ARG A 49 -16.85 10.78 -5.16
C ARG A 49 -15.80 11.09 -4.10
N GLU A 50 -15.72 12.36 -3.71
CA GLU A 50 -14.82 12.75 -2.64
C GLU A 50 -15.23 12.02 -1.34
N PRO A 51 -14.27 11.38 -0.65
CA PRO A 51 -14.56 10.70 0.61
C PRO A 51 -15.01 11.73 1.66
N SER A 52 -16.23 11.56 2.17
CA SER A 52 -16.75 12.36 3.28
C SER A 52 -16.16 11.83 4.59
N PHE A 53 -15.10 12.46 5.07
CA PHE A 53 -14.51 12.13 6.37
C PHE A 53 -15.27 12.77 7.53
N SER A 54 -15.21 12.13 8.70
CA SER A 54 -15.67 12.76 9.94
C SER A 54 -14.76 13.93 10.33
N PRO A 55 -15.24 14.92 11.11
CA PRO A 55 -14.42 16.07 11.51
C PRO A 55 -13.09 15.68 12.16
N ALA A 56 -13.07 14.62 12.97
CA ALA A 56 -11.85 14.10 13.60
C ALA A 56 -10.85 13.51 12.60
N LEU A 57 -11.34 12.84 11.54
CA LEU A 57 -10.48 12.33 10.47
C LEU A 57 -9.92 13.49 9.63
N THR A 58 -10.74 14.49 9.32
CA THR A 58 -10.27 15.68 8.59
C THR A 58 -9.17 16.42 9.35
N THR A 59 -9.28 16.54 10.68
CA THR A 59 -8.21 17.13 11.51
C THR A 59 -6.94 16.30 11.47
N GLU A 60 -7.02 14.98 11.53
CA GLU A 60 -5.85 14.11 11.43
C GLU A 60 -5.21 14.17 10.04
N LEU A 61 -5.99 14.21 8.96
CA LEU A 61 -5.48 14.42 7.60
C LEU A 61 -4.74 15.75 7.48
N SER A 62 -5.28 16.84 8.05
CA SER A 62 -4.59 18.14 8.05
C SER A 62 -3.28 18.12 8.84
N ARG A 63 -3.24 17.41 9.98
CA ARG A 63 -2.04 17.21 10.81
C ARG A 63 -0.96 16.41 10.09
N VAL A 64 -1.37 15.36 9.37
CA VAL A 64 -0.47 14.53 8.56
C VAL A 64 0.04 15.31 7.35
N ALA A 65 -0.82 16.10 6.69
CA ALA A 65 -0.43 16.98 5.60
C ALA A 65 0.58 18.05 6.05
N SER A 66 0.47 18.54 7.29
CA SER A 66 1.44 19.45 7.91
C SER A 66 2.65 18.74 8.52
N SER A 67 2.83 17.43 8.29
CA SER A 67 3.91 16.60 8.84
C SER A 67 4.11 16.75 10.35
N THR A 68 3.04 17.06 11.09
CA THR A 68 3.12 17.30 12.52
C THR A 68 3.02 15.96 13.24
N PRO A 69 4.00 15.54 14.06
CA PRO A 69 3.96 14.26 14.76
C PRO A 69 2.78 14.21 15.73
N LEU A 70 2.23 13.02 15.95
CA LEU A 70 1.11 12.82 16.87
C LEU A 70 1.58 13.13 18.29
N GLN A 71 0.84 13.95 19.03
CA GLN A 71 1.13 14.16 20.45
C GLN A 71 0.87 12.86 21.20
N PRO A 72 1.86 12.33 21.95
CA PRO A 72 1.66 11.11 22.73
C PRO A 72 0.57 11.36 23.77
N LEU A 73 -0.29 10.35 23.98
CA LEU A 73 -1.31 10.42 25.01
C LEU A 73 -0.62 10.54 26.38
N SER A 74 -0.96 11.57 27.15
CA SER A 74 -0.38 11.76 28.49
C SER A 74 -0.84 10.62 29.42
N LEU A 75 0.11 9.78 29.82
CA LEU A 75 -0.11 8.74 30.83
C LEU A 75 0.18 9.21 32.25
N SER A 76 0.52 10.49 32.43
CA SER A 76 0.88 11.11 33.72
C SER A 76 -0.23 10.96 34.78
N ARG A 77 -1.48 10.73 34.36
CA ARG A 77 -2.60 10.42 35.26
C ARG A 77 -2.44 9.08 36.00
N TYR A 78 -1.73 8.12 35.42
CA TYR A 78 -1.60 6.75 35.94
C TYR A 78 -0.19 6.44 36.45
N GLU A 79 0.72 7.42 36.45
CA GLU A 79 2.05 7.31 37.04
C GLU A 79 1.94 7.22 38.58
N ALA A 80 2.88 6.50 39.22
CA ALA A 80 2.86 6.31 40.66
C ALA A 80 2.99 7.67 41.38
N GLN A 81 2.01 8.02 42.21
CA GLN A 81 1.99 9.29 42.92
C GLN A 81 2.78 9.20 44.22
N GLU A 82 3.77 10.08 44.39
CA GLU A 82 4.43 10.27 45.68
C GLU A 82 3.50 11.03 46.64
N LEU A 83 3.46 10.57 47.88
CA LEU A 83 2.70 11.23 48.95
C LEU A 83 3.32 12.61 49.19
N PRO A 84 2.54 13.71 49.26
CA PRO A 84 3.11 15.03 49.52
C PRO A 84 3.92 15.01 50.83
N PRO A 85 5.10 15.67 50.86
CA PRO A 85 5.94 15.68 52.05
C PRO A 85 5.16 16.24 53.23
N ALA A 86 5.24 15.55 54.38
CA ALA A 86 4.62 16.03 55.62
C ALA A 86 5.06 17.48 55.88
N PRO A 87 4.16 18.36 56.38
CA PRO A 87 4.52 19.74 56.64
C PRO A 87 5.73 19.76 57.58
N ALA A 88 6.84 20.30 57.08
CA ALA A 88 8.08 20.40 57.82
C ALA A 88 7.81 21.06 59.18
N ALA A 89 8.15 20.35 60.27
CA ALA A 89 8.31 20.98 61.57
C ALA A 89 9.25 22.19 61.41
N PRO A 90 8.96 23.35 62.03
CA PRO A 90 9.71 24.57 61.77
C PRO A 90 11.18 24.38 62.16
N SER A 91 12.05 24.31 61.16
CA SER A 91 13.49 24.31 61.31
C SER A 91 13.93 25.65 61.90
N THR A 92 14.59 25.59 63.05
CA THR A 92 15.29 26.70 63.70
C THR A 92 16.29 27.35 62.75
N THR A 93 15.97 28.53 62.23
CA THR A 93 16.94 29.43 61.60
C THR A 93 17.11 30.68 62.46
N THR A 94 18.31 30.81 63.00
CA THR A 94 18.84 31.99 63.70
C THR A 94 18.61 33.25 62.86
N SER A 95 17.88 34.21 63.41
CA SER A 95 17.88 35.61 62.93
C SER A 95 17.89 36.56 64.12
N LYS A 96 19.04 37.16 64.32
CA LYS A 96 19.31 38.25 65.26
C LYS A 96 18.68 39.51 64.69
N SER A 97 17.64 40.07 65.32
CA SER A 97 17.20 41.43 65.02
C SER A 97 16.52 42.13 66.21
N THR A 98 17.27 43.10 66.71
CA THR A 98 17.01 44.22 67.61
C THR A 98 15.56 44.55 68.00
N ARG A 99 15.35 44.50 69.33
CA ARG A 99 14.29 45.11 70.13
C ARG A 99 14.04 46.58 69.76
N ARG A 100 12.82 46.92 69.33
CA ARG A 100 12.28 48.28 69.47
C ARG A 100 10.83 48.24 69.91
N THR A 101 10.58 48.88 71.03
CA THR A 101 9.29 49.00 71.70
C THR A 101 8.37 49.94 70.92
N ARG A 102 7.14 49.51 70.62
CA ARG A 102 5.99 50.42 70.58
C ARG A 102 4.70 49.70 70.94
N ARG A 103 4.14 50.14 72.07
CA ARG A 103 2.83 49.82 72.62
C ARG A 103 1.74 50.30 71.67
N GLY A 104 0.87 49.39 71.25
CA GLY A 104 -0.34 49.66 70.48
C GLY A 104 -1.27 48.45 70.60
N SER A 105 -2.31 48.60 71.41
CA SER A 105 -3.38 47.62 71.59
C SER A 105 -4.29 47.62 70.36
N ALA A 106 -4.35 46.49 69.65
CA ALA A 106 -5.45 46.17 68.74
C ALA A 106 -5.71 44.66 68.80
N SER A 107 -6.93 44.33 69.24
CA SER A 107 -7.66 43.06 69.10
C SER A 107 -6.95 41.91 68.37
N SER A 108 -6.49 40.90 69.13
CA SER A 108 -5.80 39.70 68.65
C SER A 108 -6.72 38.51 68.29
N SER A 109 -8.04 38.68 68.31
CA SER A 109 -9.00 37.58 68.06
C SER A 109 -9.33 37.33 66.58
N SER A 110 -9.22 38.32 65.69
CA SER A 110 -9.56 38.15 64.26
C SER A 110 -8.43 37.54 63.42
N ALA A 111 -7.17 37.68 63.84
CA ALA A 111 -6.01 37.13 63.13
C ALA A 111 -5.92 35.60 63.25
N SER A 112 -6.36 35.03 64.38
CA SER A 112 -6.40 33.57 64.59
C SER A 112 -7.49 32.91 63.76
N ALA A 113 -8.66 33.54 63.62
CA ALA A 113 -9.74 33.04 62.76
C ALA A 113 -9.38 33.14 61.27
N ALA A 114 -8.72 34.23 60.84
CA ALA A 114 -8.22 34.37 59.47
C ALA A 114 -7.11 33.37 59.16
N ALA A 115 -6.17 33.13 60.09
CA ALA A 115 -5.13 32.11 59.93
C ALA A 115 -5.72 30.69 59.87
N ALA A 116 -6.71 30.37 60.71
CA ALA A 116 -7.40 29.07 60.67
C ALA A 116 -8.23 28.88 59.40
N ALA A 117 -8.87 29.93 58.88
CA ALA A 117 -9.60 29.90 57.61
C ALA A 117 -8.66 29.74 56.40
N ILE A 118 -7.49 30.40 56.43
CA ILE A 118 -6.45 30.25 55.40
C ILE A 118 -5.86 28.83 55.46
N THR A 119 -5.53 28.30 56.64
CA THR A 119 -5.06 26.91 56.80
C THR A 119 -6.12 25.89 56.36
N SER A 120 -7.39 26.10 56.70
CA SER A 120 -8.48 25.21 56.26
C SER A 120 -8.75 25.29 54.75
N SER A 121 -8.53 26.44 54.12
CA SER A 121 -8.63 26.62 52.67
C SER A 121 -7.48 25.93 51.94
N TYR A 122 -6.25 26.12 52.42
CA TYR A 122 -5.04 25.51 51.86
C TYR A 122 -5.08 23.98 51.95
N VAL A 123 -5.54 23.46 53.09
CA VAL A 123 -5.74 22.02 53.29
C VAL A 123 -6.86 21.48 52.38
N ASN A 124 -7.89 22.25 52.05
CA ASN A 124 -8.94 21.78 51.15
C ASN A 124 -8.54 21.82 49.68
N ASP A 125 -7.80 22.84 49.23
CA ASP A 125 -7.38 22.96 47.83
C ASP A 125 -6.23 21.98 47.48
N ASP A 126 -5.33 21.68 48.41
CA ASP A 126 -4.21 20.75 48.18
C ASP A 126 -4.59 19.27 48.35
N LEU A 127 -5.52 18.91 49.26
CA LEU A 127 -5.87 17.51 49.51
C LEU A 127 -6.91 16.95 48.53
N ARG A 128 -7.82 17.77 47.99
CA ARG A 128 -8.82 17.34 47.01
C ARG A 128 -8.22 16.64 45.79
N PRO A 129 -7.22 17.23 45.08
CA PRO A 129 -6.62 16.56 43.93
C PRO A 129 -5.93 15.25 44.34
N VAL A 130 -5.23 15.22 45.48
CA VAL A 130 -4.55 14.02 46.00
C VAL A 130 -5.54 12.90 46.30
N LEU A 131 -6.64 13.18 47.01
CA LEU A 131 -7.67 12.19 47.33
C LEU A 131 -8.41 11.72 46.08
N SER A 132 -8.72 12.63 45.16
CA SER A 132 -9.38 12.28 43.90
C SER A 132 -8.51 11.33 43.07
N ASN A 133 -7.21 11.59 43.01
CA ASN A 133 -6.28 10.74 42.29
C ASN A 133 -6.04 9.40 42.98
N ALA A 134 -5.92 9.38 44.31
CA ALA A 134 -5.81 8.15 45.10
C ALA A 134 -7.06 7.26 44.93
N TYR A 135 -8.25 7.87 44.88
CA TYR A 135 -9.49 7.15 44.60
C TYR A 135 -9.50 6.59 43.17
N VAL A 136 -9.09 7.37 42.17
CA VAL A 136 -8.99 6.93 40.77
C VAL A 136 -8.01 5.77 40.62
N SER A 137 -6.83 5.82 41.27
CA SER A 137 -5.84 4.74 41.21
C SER A 137 -6.34 3.48 41.91
N ALA A 138 -6.99 3.62 43.08
CA ALA A 138 -7.60 2.49 43.78
C ALA A 138 -8.71 1.82 42.95
N ALA A 139 -9.58 2.61 42.31
CA ALA A 139 -10.62 2.11 41.43
C ALA A 139 -10.03 1.39 40.19
N TYR A 140 -8.99 1.95 39.57
CA TYR A 140 -8.29 1.31 38.45
C TYR A 140 -7.63 -0.01 38.84
N LEU A 141 -6.95 -0.06 40.00
CA LEU A 141 -6.34 -1.30 40.50
C LEU A 141 -7.40 -2.35 40.83
N ALA A 142 -8.54 -1.95 41.39
CA ALA A 142 -9.67 -2.86 41.62
C ALA A 142 -10.20 -3.46 40.31
N ALA A 143 -10.43 -2.61 39.28
CA ALA A 143 -10.85 -3.07 37.96
C ALA A 143 -9.78 -3.94 37.28
N ARG A 144 -8.49 -3.59 37.41
CA ARG A 144 -7.37 -4.39 36.89
C ARG A 144 -7.31 -5.76 37.56
N ASN A 145 -7.48 -5.85 38.86
CA ASN A 145 -7.50 -7.12 39.58
C ASN A 145 -8.68 -8.01 39.14
N GLN A 146 -9.85 -7.41 38.91
CA GLN A 146 -11.00 -8.13 38.33
C GLN A 146 -10.70 -8.63 36.91
N ASN A 147 -10.11 -7.78 36.06
CA ASN A 147 -9.71 -8.17 34.70
C ASN A 147 -8.63 -9.27 34.68
N LEU A 148 -7.64 -9.19 35.57
CA LEU A 148 -6.62 -10.23 35.73
C LEU A 148 -7.26 -11.54 36.19
N ALA A 149 -8.19 -11.50 37.15
CA ALA A 149 -8.91 -12.70 37.59
C ALA A 149 -9.73 -13.35 36.45
N LEU A 150 -10.30 -12.55 35.54
CA LEU A 150 -10.96 -13.06 34.33
C LEU A 150 -9.96 -13.61 33.32
N LEU A 151 -8.83 -12.94 33.13
CA LEU A 151 -7.76 -13.36 32.23
C LEU A 151 -7.11 -14.67 32.70
N ASP A 152 -6.87 -14.84 33.99
CA ASP A 152 -6.30 -16.07 34.56
C ASP A 152 -7.25 -17.25 34.36
N ARG A 153 -8.57 -17.02 34.43
CA ARG A 153 -9.59 -18.07 34.23
C ARG A 153 -9.84 -18.42 32.77
N HIS A 154 -9.88 -17.42 31.89
CA HIS A 154 -10.39 -17.58 30.51
C HIS A 154 -9.37 -17.25 29.43
N GLY A 155 -8.24 -16.62 29.77
CA GLY A 155 -7.26 -16.11 28.80
C GLY A 155 -6.67 -17.21 27.93
N ALA A 156 -6.24 -18.33 28.52
CA ALA A 156 -5.70 -19.46 27.77
C ALA A 156 -6.73 -20.04 26.79
N ASN A 157 -7.97 -20.21 27.24
CA ASN A 157 -9.05 -20.75 26.40
C ASN A 157 -9.44 -19.79 25.27
N ALA A 158 -9.54 -18.49 25.55
CA ALA A 158 -9.84 -17.47 24.54
C ALA A 158 -8.72 -17.39 23.49
N TRP A 159 -7.46 -17.51 23.91
CA TRP A 159 -6.32 -17.52 23.01
C TRP A 159 -6.34 -18.74 22.09
N LEU A 160 -6.63 -19.94 22.61
CA LEU A 160 -6.73 -21.16 21.80
C LEU A 160 -7.85 -21.08 20.75
N VAL A 161 -9.02 -20.56 21.12
CA VAL A 161 -10.14 -20.37 20.18
C VAL A 161 -9.78 -19.36 19.09
N SER A 162 -9.14 -18.25 19.46
CA SER A 162 -8.64 -17.27 18.49
C SER A 162 -7.62 -17.90 17.54
N ASN A 163 -6.67 -18.67 18.07
CA ASN A 163 -5.68 -19.40 17.27
C ASN A 163 -6.35 -20.37 16.30
N TYR A 164 -7.32 -21.16 16.75
CA TYR A 164 -8.11 -22.04 15.89
C TYR A 164 -8.78 -21.29 14.72
N HIS A 165 -9.39 -20.13 14.97
CA HIS A 165 -10.00 -19.31 13.92
C HIS A 165 -8.96 -18.74 12.94
N LEU A 166 -7.78 -18.35 13.43
CA LEU A 166 -6.68 -17.90 12.58
C LEU A 166 -6.16 -19.03 11.70
N GLU A 167 -5.96 -20.23 12.25
CA GLU A 167 -5.56 -21.41 11.47
C GLU A 167 -6.61 -21.78 10.42
N GLN A 168 -7.89 -21.72 10.76
CA GLN A 168 -8.97 -21.96 9.81
C GLN A 168 -8.95 -20.95 8.66
N SER A 169 -8.73 -19.67 8.97
CA SER A 169 -8.63 -18.59 8.00
C SER A 169 -7.42 -18.77 7.08
N LEU A 170 -6.26 -19.12 7.65
CA LEU A 170 -5.05 -19.44 6.90
C LEU A 170 -5.30 -20.59 5.92
N ARG A 171 -5.84 -21.72 6.40
CA ARG A 171 -6.15 -22.89 5.56
C ARG A 171 -7.17 -22.58 4.46
N ALA A 172 -8.10 -21.64 4.69
CA ALA A 172 -9.04 -21.20 3.67
C ALA A 172 -8.34 -20.44 2.55
N VAL A 173 -7.53 -19.44 2.90
CA VAL A 173 -6.77 -18.65 1.92
C VAL A 173 -5.77 -19.52 1.15
N GLU A 174 -5.10 -20.46 1.83
CA GLU A 174 -4.19 -21.41 1.18
C GLU A 174 -4.90 -22.33 0.18
N ARG A 175 -6.11 -22.79 0.51
CA ARG A 175 -6.94 -23.59 -0.42
C ARG A 175 -7.36 -22.77 -1.63
N ASP A 176 -7.80 -21.53 -1.42
CA ASP A 176 -8.23 -20.65 -2.51
C ASP A 176 -7.06 -20.32 -3.44
N LEU A 177 -5.89 -20.02 -2.87
CA LEU A 177 -4.65 -19.83 -3.61
C LEU A 177 -4.30 -21.08 -4.43
N ALA A 178 -4.37 -22.26 -3.84
CA ALA A 178 -4.12 -23.51 -4.56
C ALA A 178 -5.16 -23.76 -5.66
N GLY A 179 -6.42 -23.38 -5.46
CA GLY A 179 -7.48 -23.43 -6.47
C GLY A 179 -7.13 -22.54 -7.67
N VAL A 180 -6.89 -21.25 -7.41
CA VAL A 180 -6.54 -20.27 -8.45
C VAL A 180 -5.28 -20.67 -9.21
N LYS A 181 -4.25 -21.21 -8.53
CA LYS A 181 -3.04 -21.71 -9.21
C LYS A 181 -3.35 -22.86 -10.17
N ARG A 182 -4.17 -23.83 -9.76
CA ARG A 182 -4.59 -24.92 -10.66
C ARG A 182 -5.38 -24.38 -11.85
N ASP A 183 -6.26 -23.42 -11.65
CA ASP A 183 -7.04 -22.81 -12.74
C ASP A 183 -6.11 -22.08 -13.73
N ILE A 184 -5.10 -21.36 -13.23
CA ILE A 184 -4.06 -20.72 -14.06
C ILE A 184 -3.31 -21.79 -14.87
N ASP A 185 -2.88 -22.87 -14.24
CA ASP A 185 -2.12 -23.94 -14.90
C ASP A 185 -2.96 -24.62 -15.99
N LEU A 186 -4.25 -24.87 -15.72
CA LEU A 186 -5.18 -25.43 -16.70
C LEU A 186 -5.38 -24.50 -17.90
N VAL A 187 -5.58 -23.20 -17.66
CA VAL A 187 -5.73 -22.20 -18.73
C VAL A 187 -4.45 -22.09 -19.55
N ASN A 188 -3.28 -22.06 -18.90
CA ASN A 188 -1.99 -21.98 -19.57
C ASN A 188 -1.72 -23.23 -20.41
N ALA A 189 -1.97 -24.43 -19.87
CA ALA A 189 -1.84 -25.67 -20.63
C ALA A 189 -2.80 -25.71 -21.83
N ALA A 190 -4.04 -25.25 -21.67
CA ALA A 190 -5.00 -25.16 -22.77
C ALA A 190 -4.63 -24.10 -23.82
N ARG A 191 -3.98 -23.00 -23.42
CA ARG A 191 -3.43 -22.00 -24.35
C ARG A 191 -2.25 -22.57 -25.12
N GLN A 192 -1.30 -23.19 -24.42
CA GLN A 192 -0.12 -23.79 -25.03
C GLN A 192 -0.50 -24.84 -26.07
N ARG A 193 -1.40 -25.77 -25.76
CA ARG A 193 -1.86 -26.79 -26.72
C ARG A 193 -2.44 -26.17 -27.99
N ARG A 194 -3.38 -25.21 -27.84
CA ARG A 194 -3.98 -24.51 -28.98
C ARG A 194 -2.96 -23.81 -29.86
N GLN A 195 -1.90 -23.27 -29.26
CA GLN A 195 -0.83 -22.61 -29.99
C GLN A 195 0.09 -23.64 -30.67
N GLU A 196 0.48 -24.71 -29.99
CA GLU A 196 1.27 -25.79 -30.58
C GLU A 196 0.57 -26.46 -31.78
N ASP A 197 -0.76 -26.62 -31.73
CA ASP A 197 -1.55 -27.13 -32.86
C ASP A 197 -1.43 -26.20 -34.09
N VAL A 198 -1.59 -24.89 -33.88
CA VAL A 198 -1.45 -23.86 -34.94
C VAL A 198 -0.01 -23.76 -35.45
N ARG A 199 1.00 -24.00 -34.59
CA ARG A 199 2.41 -23.95 -34.97
C ARG A 199 2.73 -24.90 -36.12
N ALA A 200 2.21 -26.13 -36.06
CA ALA A 200 2.45 -27.12 -37.10
C ALA A 200 1.87 -26.66 -38.45
N GLU A 201 0.65 -26.12 -38.44
CA GLU A 201 0.00 -25.57 -39.63
C GLU A 201 0.78 -24.38 -40.21
N MET A 202 1.22 -23.45 -39.35
CA MET A 202 2.00 -22.29 -39.74
C MET A 202 3.33 -22.67 -40.40
N LEU A 203 4.06 -23.64 -39.85
CA LEU A 203 5.31 -24.12 -40.44
C LEU A 203 5.08 -24.79 -41.80
N MET A 204 4.00 -25.56 -41.94
CA MET A 204 3.64 -26.17 -43.23
C MET A 204 3.28 -25.10 -44.27
N LEU A 205 2.51 -24.09 -43.88
CA LEU A 205 2.16 -22.97 -44.75
C LEU A 205 3.40 -22.19 -45.18
N GLU A 206 4.29 -21.85 -44.24
CA GLU A 206 5.54 -21.16 -44.51
C GLU A 206 6.43 -21.95 -45.49
N GLU A 207 6.59 -23.25 -45.27
CA GLU A 207 7.40 -24.08 -46.17
C GLU A 207 6.76 -24.21 -47.56
N SER A 208 5.43 -24.38 -47.63
CA SER A 208 4.70 -24.43 -48.89
C SER A 208 4.82 -23.12 -49.67
N TRP A 209 4.74 -21.99 -48.97
CA TRP A 209 4.93 -20.66 -49.52
C TRP A 209 6.36 -20.46 -50.03
N ARG A 210 7.37 -20.81 -49.22
CA ARG A 210 8.79 -20.72 -49.61
C ARG A 210 9.09 -21.57 -50.84
N LYS A 211 8.55 -22.79 -50.92
CA LYS A 211 8.67 -23.66 -52.11
C LYS A 211 7.95 -23.06 -53.32
N GLY A 212 6.77 -22.48 -53.13
CA GLY A 212 6.01 -21.79 -54.18
C GLY A 212 6.79 -20.62 -54.76
N VAL A 213 7.29 -19.73 -53.91
CA VAL A 213 8.12 -18.58 -54.33
C VAL A 213 9.41 -19.04 -55.00
N GLY A 214 10.08 -20.06 -54.45
CA GLY A 214 11.29 -20.64 -55.06
C GLY A 214 11.05 -21.14 -56.48
N LYS A 215 9.94 -21.86 -56.72
CA LYS A 215 9.56 -22.32 -58.06
C LYS A 215 9.29 -21.16 -59.02
N VAL A 216 8.61 -20.10 -58.57
CA VAL A 216 8.36 -18.92 -59.41
C VAL A 216 9.69 -18.28 -59.85
N LEU A 217 10.62 -18.09 -58.91
CA LEU A 217 11.96 -17.56 -59.22
C LEU A 217 12.74 -18.47 -60.17
N GLU A 218 12.71 -19.78 -59.97
CA GLU A 218 13.34 -20.75 -60.88
C GLU A 218 12.76 -20.64 -62.31
N THR A 219 11.44 -20.50 -62.44
CA THR A 219 10.82 -20.31 -63.75
C THR A 219 11.16 -18.96 -64.39
N GLU A 220 11.23 -17.88 -63.61
CA GLU A 220 11.62 -16.56 -64.11
C GLU A 220 13.06 -16.56 -64.61
N VAL A 221 13.98 -17.19 -63.87
CA VAL A 221 15.38 -17.37 -64.29
C VAL A 221 15.47 -18.20 -65.57
N ALA A 222 14.78 -19.34 -65.65
CA ALA A 222 14.76 -20.17 -66.84
C ALA A 222 14.19 -19.44 -68.07
N VAL A 223 13.17 -18.58 -67.88
CA VAL A 223 12.62 -17.73 -68.94
C VAL A 223 13.63 -16.69 -69.42
N GLU A 224 14.36 -16.05 -68.51
CA GLU A 224 15.40 -15.09 -68.88
C GLU A 224 16.61 -15.75 -69.57
N GLU A 225 17.02 -16.94 -69.13
CA GLU A 225 18.04 -17.75 -69.80
C GLU A 225 17.61 -18.13 -71.23
N LEU A 226 16.36 -18.58 -71.40
CA LEU A 226 15.81 -18.91 -72.72
C LEU A 226 15.79 -17.67 -73.63
N LYS A 227 15.37 -16.50 -73.12
CA LYS A 227 15.41 -15.24 -73.87
C LYS A 227 16.84 -14.85 -74.26
N ALA A 228 17.83 -15.11 -73.41
CA ALA A 228 19.24 -14.86 -73.72
C ALA A 228 19.73 -15.77 -74.85
N GLN A 229 19.41 -17.07 -74.79
CA GLN A 229 19.74 -18.03 -75.86
C GLN A 229 19.12 -17.62 -77.20
N VAL A 230 17.84 -17.26 -77.22
CA VAL A 230 17.16 -16.78 -78.43
C VAL A 230 17.83 -15.53 -79.00
N ARG A 231 18.26 -14.59 -78.15
CA ARG A 231 18.99 -13.39 -78.59
C ARG A 231 20.34 -13.74 -79.23
N GLU A 232 21.08 -14.70 -78.69
CA GLU A 232 22.36 -15.14 -79.26
C GLU A 232 22.17 -15.89 -80.59
N GLU A 233 21.14 -16.75 -80.70
CA GLU A 233 20.82 -17.42 -81.96
C GLU A 233 20.44 -16.42 -83.06
N LEU A 234 19.64 -15.40 -82.74
CA LEU A 234 19.28 -14.34 -83.70
C LEU A 234 20.51 -13.56 -84.18
N LYS A 235 21.47 -13.26 -83.29
CA LYS A 235 22.75 -12.64 -83.69
C LYS A 235 23.52 -13.54 -84.65
N ASN A 236 23.64 -14.83 -84.33
CA ASN A 236 24.38 -15.79 -85.16
C ASN A 236 23.76 -15.94 -86.56
N GLN A 237 22.43 -16.00 -86.66
CA GLN A 237 21.73 -16.05 -87.95
C GLN A 237 21.93 -14.76 -88.76
N SER A 238 21.88 -13.59 -88.12
CA SER A 238 22.15 -12.32 -88.81
C SER A 238 23.60 -12.23 -89.33
N ALA A 239 24.57 -12.80 -88.60
CA ALA A 239 25.95 -12.88 -89.04
C ALA A 239 26.15 -13.84 -90.22
N GLN A 240 25.39 -14.94 -90.27
CA GLN A 240 25.41 -15.89 -91.39
C GLN A 240 24.76 -15.34 -92.67
N GLN A 241 23.77 -14.44 -92.56
CA GLN A 241 23.11 -13.82 -93.71
C GLN A 241 23.91 -12.64 -94.32
N HIS A 242 24.91 -12.12 -93.61
CA HIS A 242 25.78 -11.04 -94.07
C HIS A 242 27.20 -11.51 -94.47
N SER A 243 27.42 -12.82 -94.52
CA SER A 243 28.57 -13.48 -95.18
C SER A 243 28.17 -13.97 -96.58
#